data_AF-A0A7S1FQC1-F1
#
_entry.id   AF-A0A7S1FQC1-F1
#
_cell.length_a   1.000
_cell.length_b   1.000
_cell.length_c   1.000
_cell.angle_alpha   90.00
_cell.angle_beta   90.00
_cell.angle_gamma   90.00
#
_symmetry.space_group_name_H-M   'P 1'
#
loop_
_entity.id
_entity.type
_entity.pdbx_description
1 polymer ?
#
loop_
_entity_poly.entity_id
_entity_poly.type
_entity_poly.pdbx_seq_one_letter_code
_entity_poly.pdbx_strand_id
1 'polypeptide(L)'
;CNETTRVVAFQSYDNTRYNVYYTTGTVGTYLLHPRQGKTQLFRRNVDLELLKKIFRTPRIHTDFGYHHRHEGSDSQQRKRARTMSGDSEDISTGGFVDIDGEESAAKKQLKKLLAEKASLDHEIEEVKGIIDDHKRRREKKREKEEAKRKLQEEEKKRQKAIARENKKKEMRRKRGMYGRWNLRESDDFKKNFTDDTSCVAIGITGVHLCLYDGGSWAYSTGLPDNLHKLLHTRALSHPSPEYVAMGSKERYYIRFNNGKSEWVGPSALDKLLKRDSRTVKSIAFGEDFSDYFVVFEDGEYQYAGCPGGLDNKIEARQCRGDQKKVTLGPNGEWFLWAKNGKS
;
A
#
# COMPACT_ATOMS: atom_id res chain seq x y z
N CYS A 1 -4.42 -6.32 -10.25
CA CYS A 1 -3.57 -6.59 -11.41
C CYS A 1 -4.41 -7.23 -12.49
N ASN A 2 -4.20 -6.88 -13.76
CA ASN A 2 -4.88 -7.56 -14.87
C ASN A 2 -4.09 -8.84 -15.18
N GLU A 3 -4.67 -10.01 -14.90
CA GLU A 3 -4.01 -11.31 -15.07
C GLU A 3 -3.76 -11.66 -16.53
N THR A 4 -4.58 -11.13 -17.44
CA THR A 4 -4.47 -11.35 -18.89
C THR A 4 -3.38 -10.50 -19.52
N THR A 5 -3.23 -9.23 -19.13
CA THR A 5 -2.25 -8.33 -19.77
C THR A 5 -0.90 -8.28 -19.07
N ARG A 6 -0.81 -8.74 -17.81
CA ARG A 6 0.41 -8.71 -16.99
C ARG A 6 1.07 -7.32 -16.95
N VAL A 7 0.22 -6.30 -16.83
CA VAL A 7 0.61 -4.89 -16.70
C VAL A 7 0.18 -4.34 -15.35
N VAL A 8 1.07 -3.58 -14.73
CA VAL A 8 0.74 -2.71 -13.60
C VAL A 8 0.88 -1.25 -14.03
N ALA A 9 -0.17 -0.46 -13.85
CA ALA A 9 -0.17 0.96 -14.15
C ALA A 9 -0.02 1.79 -12.87
N PHE A 10 0.82 2.81 -12.92
CA PHE A 10 1.02 3.78 -11.85
C PHE A 10 0.79 5.19 -12.39
N GLN A 11 0.30 6.09 -11.56
CA GLN A 11 0.18 7.52 -11.89
C GLN A 11 0.83 8.33 -10.78
N SER A 12 1.68 9.27 -11.18
CA SER A 12 2.34 10.22 -10.29
C SER A 12 1.53 11.52 -10.20
N TYR A 13 1.81 12.33 -9.17
CA TYR A 13 1.14 13.61 -8.90
C TYR A 13 1.30 14.63 -10.03
N ASP A 14 2.36 14.51 -10.82
CA ASP A 14 2.65 15.32 -12.01
C ASP A 14 1.88 14.86 -13.27
N ASN A 15 0.87 14.01 -13.12
CA ASN A 15 0.13 13.36 -14.20
C ASN A 15 0.98 12.48 -15.13
N THR A 16 2.19 12.09 -14.72
CA THR A 16 2.96 11.08 -15.45
C THR A 16 2.39 9.68 -15.17
N ARG A 17 2.05 8.94 -16.25
CA ARG A 17 1.57 7.55 -16.16
C ARG A 17 2.67 6.58 -16.54
N TYR A 18 2.83 5.53 -15.76
CA TYR A 18 3.77 4.45 -15.99
C TYR A 18 3.00 3.16 -16.22
N ASN A 19 3.27 2.45 -17.30
CA ASN A 19 2.80 1.09 -17.52
C ASN A 19 3.99 0.14 -17.45
N VAL A 20 4.01 -0.75 -16.48
CA VAL A 20 5.08 -1.73 -16.25
C VAL A 20 4.61 -3.11 -16.68
N TYR A 21 5.23 -3.66 -17.72
CA TYR A 21 5.00 -4.98 -18.27
C TYR A 21 6.02 -5.93 -17.62
N TYR A 22 5.66 -6.53 -16.50
CA TYR A 22 6.62 -7.25 -15.64
C TYR A 22 7.12 -8.57 -16.24
N THR A 23 6.46 -9.10 -17.28
CA THR A 23 6.94 -10.27 -18.02
C THR A 23 8.05 -9.97 -19.02
N THR A 24 8.00 -8.80 -19.66
CA THR A 24 8.96 -8.43 -20.72
C THR A 24 9.99 -7.43 -20.21
N GLY A 25 9.91 -7.01 -18.95
CA GLY A 25 10.71 -5.92 -18.40
C GLY A 25 10.52 -4.60 -19.17
N THR A 26 9.37 -4.40 -19.82
CA THR A 26 9.11 -3.19 -20.60
C THR A 26 8.39 -2.15 -19.74
N VAL A 27 8.81 -0.90 -19.85
CA VAL A 27 8.21 0.23 -19.14
C VAL A 27 7.83 1.31 -20.14
N GLY A 28 6.53 1.61 -20.22
CA GLY A 28 5.99 2.75 -20.95
C GLY A 28 5.77 3.94 -20.00
N THR A 29 6.32 5.11 -20.32
CA THR A 29 6.13 6.35 -19.57
C THR A 29 5.39 7.37 -20.44
N TYR A 30 4.19 7.75 -20.04
CA TYR A 30 3.39 8.80 -20.68
C TYR A 30 3.59 10.09 -19.90
N LEU A 31 4.13 11.12 -20.55
CA LEU A 31 4.47 12.39 -19.92
C LEU A 31 4.23 13.57 -20.87
N LEU A 32 4.05 14.76 -20.32
CA LEU A 32 3.97 16.00 -21.09
C LEU A 32 5.38 16.58 -21.28
N HIS A 33 5.92 16.53 -22.50
CA HIS A 33 7.21 17.09 -22.85
C HIS A 33 7.09 18.59 -23.18
N PRO A 34 8.00 19.47 -22.73
CA PRO A 34 7.82 20.93 -22.84
C PRO A 34 7.80 21.41 -24.29
N ARG A 35 8.49 20.70 -25.18
CA ARG A 35 8.59 21.04 -26.61
C ARG A 35 7.73 20.18 -27.54
N GLN A 36 7.41 18.96 -27.13
CA GLN A 36 6.76 17.96 -27.99
C GLN A 36 5.32 17.66 -27.58
N GLY A 37 4.82 18.27 -26.50
CA GLY A 37 3.50 17.96 -25.96
C GLY A 37 3.44 16.56 -25.37
N LYS A 38 2.27 15.91 -25.46
CA LYS A 38 2.05 14.58 -24.88
C LYS A 38 2.88 13.56 -25.64
N THR A 39 3.82 12.91 -24.96
CA THR A 39 4.70 11.91 -25.55
C THR A 39 4.72 10.64 -24.72
N GLN A 40 5.20 9.56 -25.33
CA GLN A 40 5.38 8.27 -24.68
C GLN A 40 6.78 7.73 -24.93
N LEU A 41 7.47 7.37 -23.85
CA LEU A 41 8.78 6.71 -23.90
C LEU A 41 8.62 5.24 -23.55
N PHE A 42 9.16 4.35 -24.40
CA PHE A 42 9.23 2.92 -24.12
C PHE A 42 10.67 2.52 -23.86
N ARG A 43 10.89 1.78 -22.76
CA ARG A 43 12.19 1.19 -22.40
C ARG A 43 12.00 -0.31 -22.22
N ARG A 44 12.88 -1.12 -22.82
CA ARG A 44 12.85 -2.59 -22.72
C ARG A 44 13.94 -3.07 -21.77
N ASN A 45 13.82 -4.31 -21.28
CA ASN A 45 14.80 -4.97 -20.41
C ASN A 45 15.17 -4.14 -19.16
N VAL A 46 14.18 -3.46 -18.58
CA VAL A 46 14.35 -2.61 -17.41
C VAL A 46 14.42 -3.48 -16.15
N ASP A 47 15.56 -3.47 -15.46
CA ASP A 47 15.71 -4.09 -14.15
C ASP A 47 15.06 -3.24 -13.03
N LEU A 48 15.00 -3.79 -11.81
CA LEU A 48 14.36 -3.10 -10.69
C LEU A 48 15.10 -1.82 -10.27
N GLU A 49 16.42 -1.74 -10.45
CA GLU A 49 17.19 -0.55 -10.11
C GLU A 49 16.93 0.60 -11.09
N LEU A 50 16.90 0.30 -12.38
CA LEU A 50 16.57 1.23 -13.44
C LEU A 50 15.10 1.64 -13.38
N LEU A 51 14.19 0.73 -13.04
CA LEU A 51 12.78 1.06 -12.79
C LEU A 51 12.65 2.11 -11.68
N LYS A 52 13.41 1.94 -10.59
CA LYS A 52 13.45 2.92 -9.49
C LYS A 52 14.01 4.28 -9.94
N LYS A 53 15.00 4.30 -10.85
CA LYS A 53 15.52 5.54 -11.46
C LYS A 53 14.47 6.20 -12.37
N ILE A 54 13.74 5.42 -13.17
CA ILE A 54 12.67 5.91 -14.06
C ILE A 54 11.54 6.56 -13.24
N PHE A 55 11.14 5.98 -12.12
CA PHE A 55 10.12 6.57 -11.24
C PHE A 55 10.55 7.87 -10.58
N ARG A 56 11.86 8.10 -10.38
CA ARG A 56 12.39 9.36 -9.86
C ARG A 56 12.56 10.42 -10.94
N THR A 57 13.01 10.01 -12.12
CA THR A 57 13.31 10.90 -13.24
C THR A 57 12.68 10.33 -14.51
N PRO A 58 11.42 10.68 -14.82
CA PRO A 58 10.64 10.02 -15.88
C PRO A 58 11.22 10.22 -17.28
N ARG A 59 11.97 11.31 -17.46
CA ARG A 59 12.66 11.70 -18.70
C ARG A 59 14.11 11.21 -18.77
N ILE A 60 14.53 10.30 -17.88
CA ILE A 60 15.89 9.77 -17.94
C ILE A 60 16.15 9.14 -19.32
N HIS A 61 17.18 9.63 -19.99
CA HIS A 61 17.67 9.04 -21.22
C HIS A 61 18.35 7.73 -20.84
N THR A 62 17.84 6.64 -21.37
CA THR A 62 18.50 5.34 -21.29
C THR A 62 18.99 5.08 -22.70
N ASP A 63 20.28 4.90 -22.91
CA ASP A 63 20.88 4.74 -24.25
C ASP A 63 20.41 3.48 -24.99
N PHE A 64 19.46 2.73 -24.41
CA PHE A 64 18.79 1.55 -24.93
C PHE A 64 17.50 1.86 -25.74
N GLY A 65 17.40 3.05 -26.34
CA GLY A 65 16.23 3.52 -27.10
C GLY A 65 16.33 3.30 -28.61
N TYR A 66 15.17 3.24 -29.29
CA TYR A 66 15.00 3.08 -30.75
C TYR A 66 15.54 4.28 -31.57
N HIS A 67 16.85 4.52 -31.56
CA HIS A 67 17.53 5.31 -32.58
C HIS A 67 18.95 4.79 -32.80
N HIS A 68 19.12 3.50 -33.12
CA HIS A 68 20.27 3.12 -33.93
C HIS A 68 19.97 3.55 -35.37
N ARG A 69 20.30 4.81 -35.70
CA ARG A 69 20.67 5.10 -37.08
C ARG A 69 21.90 4.23 -37.36
N HIS A 70 21.79 3.38 -38.37
CA HIS A 70 22.96 2.80 -39.03
C HIS A 70 23.77 3.96 -39.61
N GLU A 71 24.61 4.60 -38.79
CA GLU A 71 25.66 5.47 -39.29
C GLU A 71 26.80 4.57 -39.75
N GLY A 72 27.12 4.71 -41.03
CA GLY A 72 28.07 3.89 -41.76
C GLY A 72 29.41 3.81 -41.04
N SER A 73 29.88 2.58 -40.90
CA SER A 73 31.25 2.24 -40.58
C SER A 73 32.16 2.62 -41.76
N ASP A 74 32.35 3.92 -41.98
CA ASP A 74 33.22 4.45 -43.02
C ASP A 74 33.93 5.71 -42.49
N SER A 75 34.81 5.53 -41.50
CA SER A 75 35.73 6.58 -41.04
C SER A 75 36.77 6.09 -40.01
N GLN A 76 37.48 4.99 -40.31
CA GLN A 76 38.79 4.76 -39.70
C GLN A 76 39.80 4.30 -40.75
N GLN A 77 39.97 5.15 -41.76
CA GLN A 77 41.26 5.29 -42.44
C GLN A 77 41.84 6.65 -42.06
N ARG A 78 43.15 6.65 -41.78
CA ARG A 78 44.12 7.76 -41.89
C ARG A 78 44.37 8.62 -40.64
N LYS A 79 45.48 8.30 -39.96
CA LYS A 79 46.61 9.18 -39.55
C LYS A 79 47.52 8.32 -38.65
N ARG A 80 48.59 7.70 -39.16
CA ARG A 80 49.93 8.25 -39.44
C ARG A 80 50.59 7.34 -40.50
N ALA A 81 50.84 7.75 -41.75
CA ALA A 81 51.97 8.55 -42.25
C ALA A 81 53.32 8.08 -41.65
N ARG A 82 54.09 7.19 -42.30
CA ARG A 82 55.05 7.38 -43.43
C ARG A 82 56.31 8.19 -43.08
N THR A 83 57.41 7.79 -43.77
CA THR A 83 58.79 8.35 -43.92
C THR A 83 59.80 7.85 -42.86
N MET A 84 60.97 7.26 -43.15
CA MET A 84 61.97 7.31 -44.25
C MET A 84 62.62 5.89 -44.42
N SER A 85 62.79 5.28 -45.60
CA SER A 85 63.88 5.40 -46.60
C SER A 85 65.33 5.37 -46.07
N GLY A 86 66.17 4.54 -46.69
CA GLY A 86 67.64 4.54 -46.60
C GLY A 86 68.21 3.12 -46.45
N ASP A 87 68.57 2.47 -47.56
CA ASP A 87 69.97 2.23 -47.98
C ASP A 87 70.57 1.01 -47.25
N SER A 88 70.58 -0.20 -47.84
CA SER A 88 71.54 -0.70 -48.84
C SER A 88 72.97 -0.20 -48.62
N GLU A 89 73.70 -0.82 -47.68
CA GLU A 89 75.14 -0.98 -47.85
C GLU A 89 75.55 -2.43 -47.56
N ASP A 90 76.30 -2.89 -48.55
CA ASP A 90 77.00 -4.15 -48.71
C ASP A 90 78.38 -3.98 -48.09
N ILE A 91 78.65 -4.59 -46.93
CA ILE A 91 80.01 -4.71 -46.38
C ILE A 91 80.20 -6.10 -45.79
N SER A 92 80.78 -6.95 -46.63
CA SER A 92 81.78 -7.96 -46.28
C SER A 92 82.64 -7.54 -45.07
N THR A 93 82.66 -8.35 -44.02
CA THR A 93 83.91 -8.77 -43.37
C THR A 93 83.63 -9.90 -42.38
N GLY A 94 84.21 -11.07 -42.68
CA GLY A 94 84.25 -12.19 -41.75
C GLY A 94 85.02 -11.82 -40.49
N GLY A 95 84.30 -11.74 -39.38
CA GLY A 95 84.81 -11.97 -38.05
C GLY A 95 84.16 -13.26 -37.54
N PHE A 96 84.97 -14.28 -37.27
CA PHE A 96 84.55 -15.47 -36.53
C PHE A 96 84.21 -14.98 -35.11
N VAL A 97 82.96 -14.54 -34.91
CA VAL A 97 82.44 -14.13 -33.61
C VAL A 97 82.30 -15.38 -32.78
N ASP A 98 82.83 -15.32 -31.57
CA ASP A 98 82.85 -16.36 -30.57
C ASP A 98 81.40 -16.75 -30.20
N ILE A 99 80.81 -17.69 -30.94
CA ILE A 99 79.41 -18.16 -30.83
C ILE A 99 79.08 -18.62 -29.41
N ASP A 100 80.09 -19.13 -28.70
CA ASP A 100 79.99 -19.56 -27.31
C ASP A 100 79.69 -18.39 -26.35
N GLY A 101 80.05 -17.15 -26.72
CA GLY A 101 79.78 -15.94 -25.96
C GLY A 101 78.33 -15.48 -26.00
N GLU A 102 77.69 -15.52 -27.18
CA GLU A 102 76.29 -15.10 -27.37
C GLU A 102 75.31 -16.09 -26.74
N GLU A 103 75.56 -17.40 -26.88
CA GLU A 103 74.74 -18.43 -26.25
C GLU A 103 74.79 -18.33 -24.71
N SER A 104 75.97 -18.05 -24.16
CA SER A 104 76.16 -17.80 -22.72
C SER A 104 75.40 -16.55 -22.24
N ALA A 105 75.41 -15.46 -23.02
CA ALA A 105 74.66 -14.25 -22.70
C ALA A 105 73.14 -14.49 -22.73
N ALA A 106 72.63 -15.20 -23.74
CA ALA A 106 71.21 -15.56 -23.84
C ALA A 106 70.74 -16.46 -22.69
N LYS A 107 71.53 -17.49 -22.32
CA LYS A 107 71.25 -18.36 -21.17
C LYS A 107 71.19 -17.57 -19.85
N LYS A 108 72.10 -16.60 -19.67
CA LYS A 108 72.11 -15.72 -18.49
C LYS A 108 70.86 -14.84 -18.43
N GLN A 109 70.41 -14.31 -19.57
CA GLN A 109 69.18 -13.51 -19.64
C GLN A 109 67.92 -14.35 -19.38
N LEU A 110 67.84 -15.57 -19.93
CA LEU A 110 66.73 -16.48 -19.66
C LEU A 110 66.63 -16.82 -18.17
N LYS A 111 67.77 -17.12 -17.52
CA LYS A 111 67.81 -17.37 -16.07
C LYS A 111 67.31 -16.17 -15.26
N LYS A 112 67.67 -14.95 -15.67
CA LYS A 112 67.19 -13.71 -15.05
C LYS A 112 65.66 -13.55 -15.21
N LEU A 113 65.13 -13.77 -16.42
CA LEU A 113 63.70 -13.68 -16.69
C LEU A 113 62.88 -14.73 -15.92
N LEU A 114 63.42 -15.95 -15.76
CA LEU A 114 62.76 -16.99 -14.96
C LEU A 114 62.71 -16.62 -13.47
N ALA A 115 63.77 -16.01 -12.93
CA ALA A 115 63.78 -15.53 -11.55
C ALA A 115 62.78 -14.35 -11.35
N GLU A 116 62.72 -13.43 -12.31
CA GLU A 116 61.76 -12.32 -12.31
C GLU A 116 60.32 -12.83 -12.37
N LYS A 117 60.04 -13.81 -13.24
CA LYS A 117 58.73 -14.46 -13.31
C LYS A 117 58.32 -15.09 -11.97
N ALA A 118 59.23 -15.82 -11.33
CA ALA A 118 58.96 -16.42 -10.03
C ALA A 118 58.65 -15.37 -8.94
N SER A 119 59.32 -14.22 -8.98
CA SER A 119 59.02 -13.08 -8.10
C SER A 119 57.63 -12.51 -8.37
N LEU A 120 57.28 -12.30 -9.64
CA LEU A 120 55.95 -11.79 -10.03
C LEU A 120 54.83 -12.77 -9.65
N ASP A 121 55.04 -14.07 -9.83
CA ASP A 121 54.07 -15.11 -9.44
C ASP A 121 53.81 -15.06 -7.92
N HIS A 122 54.85 -14.80 -7.10
CA HIS A 122 54.70 -14.62 -5.66
C HIS A 122 53.89 -13.35 -5.30
N GLU A 123 54.19 -12.22 -5.93
CA GLU A 123 53.45 -10.97 -5.73
C GLU A 123 51.97 -11.11 -6.15
N ILE A 124 51.69 -11.84 -7.23
CA ILE A 124 50.32 -12.13 -7.68
C ILE A 124 49.56 -12.91 -6.60
N GLU A 125 50.18 -13.93 -5.99
CA GLU A 125 49.53 -14.70 -4.92
C GLU A 125 49.28 -13.86 -3.67
N GLU A 126 50.20 -12.97 -3.31
CA GLU A 126 49.99 -12.02 -2.20
C GLU A 126 48.79 -11.10 -2.47
N VAL A 127 48.73 -10.49 -3.66
CA VAL A 127 47.63 -9.62 -4.07
C VAL A 127 46.30 -10.36 -4.12
N LYS A 128 46.27 -11.63 -4.59
CA LYS A 128 45.07 -12.47 -4.54
C LYS A 128 44.59 -12.67 -3.10
N GLY A 129 45.49 -12.94 -2.15
CA GLY A 129 45.17 -13.04 -0.74
C GLY A 129 44.51 -11.78 -0.18
N ILE A 130 45.03 -10.61 -0.53
CA ILE A 130 44.46 -9.30 -0.14
C ILE A 130 43.06 -9.11 -0.73
N ILE A 131 42.86 -9.46 -2.01
CA ILE A 131 41.56 -9.36 -2.69
C ILE A 131 40.52 -10.25 -1.99
N ASP A 132 40.89 -11.48 -1.65
CA ASP A 132 39.97 -12.42 -1.02
C ASP A 132 39.62 -12.03 0.42
N ASP A 133 40.57 -11.50 1.20
CA ASP A 133 40.25 -10.90 2.51
C ASP A 133 39.28 -9.71 2.36
N HIS A 134 39.49 -8.84 1.38
CA HIS A 134 38.57 -7.75 1.09
C HIS A 134 37.17 -8.23 0.69
N LYS A 135 37.06 -9.31 -0.10
CA LYS A 135 35.78 -9.94 -0.43
C LYS A 135 35.07 -10.47 0.82
N ARG A 136 35.78 -11.22 1.67
CA ARG A 136 35.23 -11.75 2.94
C ARG A 136 34.75 -10.64 3.87
N ARG A 137 35.51 -9.54 4.00
CA ARG A 137 35.10 -8.37 4.80
C ARG A 137 33.85 -7.70 4.24
N ARG A 138 33.72 -7.58 2.91
CA ARG A 138 32.52 -7.02 2.26
C ARG A 138 31.30 -7.90 2.46
N GLU A 139 31.45 -9.21 2.32
CA GLU A 139 30.37 -10.18 2.55
C GLU A 139 29.87 -10.14 4.00
N LYS A 140 30.79 -10.24 4.97
CA LYS A 140 30.46 -10.12 6.40
C LYS A 140 29.78 -8.77 6.73
N LYS A 141 30.15 -7.68 6.05
CA LYS A 141 29.48 -6.37 6.20
C LYS A 141 28.05 -6.42 5.65
N ARG A 142 27.83 -7.02 4.48
CA ARG A 142 26.49 -7.18 3.87
C ARG A 142 25.58 -8.03 4.75
N GLU A 143 26.08 -9.14 5.28
CA GLU A 143 25.33 -10.00 6.20
C GLU A 143 24.91 -9.26 7.47
N LYS A 144 25.84 -8.49 8.07
CA LYS A 144 25.54 -7.64 9.24
C LYS A 144 24.49 -6.58 8.93
N GLU A 145 24.57 -5.93 7.77
CA GLU A 145 23.58 -4.93 7.34
C GLU A 145 22.21 -5.55 7.09
N GLU A 146 22.15 -6.73 6.47
CA GLU A 146 20.90 -7.46 6.25
C GLU A 146 20.26 -7.93 7.56
N ALA A 147 21.06 -8.47 8.48
CA ALA A 147 20.61 -8.86 9.81
C ALA A 147 20.05 -7.65 10.58
N LYS A 148 20.73 -6.50 10.52
CA LYS A 148 20.25 -5.25 11.11
C LYS A 148 18.93 -4.79 10.48
N ARG A 149 18.77 -4.91 9.16
CA ARG A 149 17.53 -4.56 8.47
C ARG A 149 16.36 -5.47 8.88
N LYS A 150 16.59 -6.78 8.97
CA LYS A 150 15.59 -7.76 9.44
C LYS A 150 15.14 -7.44 10.86
N LEU A 151 16.08 -7.18 11.77
CA LEU A 151 15.79 -6.80 13.16
C LEU A 151 14.96 -5.50 13.24
N GLN A 152 15.33 -4.47 12.46
CA GLN A 152 14.56 -3.21 12.40
C GLN A 152 13.15 -3.41 11.83
N GLU A 153 12.98 -4.29 10.84
CA GLU A 153 11.66 -4.59 10.28
C GLU A 153 10.77 -5.32 11.29
N GLU A 154 11.31 -6.29 12.02
CA GLU A 154 10.62 -7.01 13.09
C GLU A 154 10.23 -6.08 14.24
N GLU A 155 11.14 -5.21 14.67
CA GLU A 155 10.84 -4.21 15.70
C GLU A 155 9.71 -3.26 15.25
N LYS A 156 9.74 -2.81 13.99
CA LYS A 156 8.67 -1.98 13.42
C LYS A 156 7.33 -2.73 13.38
N LYS A 157 7.33 -4.04 13.05
CA LYS A 157 6.12 -4.88 13.10
C LYS A 157 5.59 -4.99 14.54
N ARG A 158 6.47 -5.21 15.52
CA ARG A 158 6.13 -5.28 16.94
C ARG A 158 5.56 -3.97 17.48
N GLN A 159 6.20 -2.84 17.19
CA GLN A 159 5.71 -1.51 17.58
C GLN A 159 4.33 -1.22 16.98
N LYS A 160 4.10 -1.58 15.70
CA LYS A 160 2.78 -1.45 15.07
C LYS A 160 1.71 -2.32 15.75
N ALA A 161 2.05 -3.55 16.14
CA ALA A 161 1.13 -4.43 16.86
C ALA A 161 0.75 -3.86 18.24
N ILE A 162 1.73 -3.39 19.01
CA ILE A 162 1.51 -2.73 20.31
C ILE A 162 0.64 -1.47 20.15
N ALA A 163 0.93 -0.63 19.15
CA ALA A 163 0.14 0.57 18.88
C ALA A 163 -1.31 0.24 18.50
N ARG A 164 -1.53 -0.81 17.70
CA ARG A 164 -2.87 -1.31 17.35
C ARG A 164 -3.62 -1.82 18.58
N GLU A 165 -2.96 -2.56 19.46
CA GLU A 165 -3.54 -3.06 20.71
C GLU A 165 -3.89 -1.92 21.68
N ASN A 166 -3.00 -0.94 21.83
CA ASN A 166 -3.26 0.24 22.67
C ASN A 166 -4.44 1.06 22.14
N LYS A 167 -4.51 1.27 20.82
CA LYS A 167 -5.66 1.92 20.18
C LYS A 167 -6.96 1.15 20.44
N LYS A 168 -6.92 -0.18 20.36
CA LYS A 168 -8.06 -1.06 20.68
C LYS A 168 -8.51 -0.89 22.14
N LYS A 169 -7.56 -0.90 23.10
CA LYS A 169 -7.84 -0.66 24.53
C LYS A 169 -8.44 0.73 24.78
N GLU A 170 -7.94 1.77 24.10
CA GLU A 170 -8.47 3.13 24.21
C GLU A 170 -9.92 3.22 23.70
N MET A 171 -10.20 2.60 22.54
CA MET A 171 -11.56 2.53 21.99
C MET A 171 -12.53 1.83 22.96
N ARG A 172 -12.10 0.72 23.57
CA ARG A 172 -12.87 0.02 24.61
C ARG A 172 -13.13 0.90 25.84
N ARG A 173 -12.12 1.65 26.31
CA ARG A 173 -12.30 2.59 27.43
C ARG A 173 -13.36 3.65 27.14
N LYS A 174 -13.49 4.11 25.89
CA LYS A 174 -14.49 5.11 25.49
C LYS A 174 -15.92 4.54 25.39
N ARG A 175 -16.08 3.27 25.02
CA ARG A 175 -17.40 2.64 24.82
C ARG A 175 -18.01 2.04 26.09
N GLY A 176 -17.20 1.81 27.12
CA GLY A 176 -17.57 1.05 28.31
C GLY A 176 -17.13 -0.40 28.19
N MET A 177 -16.86 -1.05 29.34
CA MET A 177 -16.26 -2.40 29.38
C MET A 177 -17.29 -3.53 29.43
N TYR A 178 -18.54 -3.23 29.78
CA TYR A 178 -19.56 -4.24 30.04
C TYR A 178 -20.87 -3.88 29.37
N GLY A 179 -21.44 -4.83 28.63
CA GLY A 179 -22.85 -4.86 28.29
C GLY A 179 -23.53 -5.94 29.13
N ARG A 180 -24.73 -5.69 29.63
CA ARG A 180 -25.59 -6.73 30.20
C ARG A 180 -26.71 -6.99 29.21
N TRP A 181 -26.76 -8.19 28.65
CA TRP A 181 -27.85 -8.62 27.80
C TRP A 181 -28.62 -9.75 28.48
N ASN A 182 -29.93 -9.73 28.31
CA ASN A 182 -30.82 -10.81 28.70
C ASN A 182 -31.67 -11.17 27.48
N LEU A 183 -31.06 -11.87 26.52
CA LEU A 183 -31.74 -12.38 25.34
C LEU A 183 -32.19 -13.80 25.66
N ARG A 184 -33.50 -14.03 25.55
CA ARG A 184 -34.13 -15.27 26.02
C ARG A 184 -33.63 -16.51 25.24
N GLU A 185 -33.24 -16.37 23.96
CA GLU A 185 -33.09 -17.52 23.06
C GLU A 185 -32.12 -17.28 21.87
N SER A 186 -30.84 -16.97 22.10
CA SER A 186 -29.88 -16.97 21.00
C SER A 186 -28.45 -17.27 21.46
N ASP A 187 -28.05 -18.53 21.38
CA ASP A 187 -26.64 -18.93 21.52
C ASP A 187 -25.77 -18.23 20.46
N ASP A 188 -26.35 -17.90 19.31
CA ASP A 188 -25.63 -17.22 18.22
C ASP A 188 -25.32 -15.77 18.56
N PHE A 189 -26.16 -15.07 19.33
CA PHE A 189 -25.81 -13.74 19.83
C PHE A 189 -24.60 -13.81 20.77
N LYS A 190 -24.58 -14.77 21.70
CA LYS A 190 -23.43 -14.92 22.62
C LYS A 190 -22.14 -15.25 21.87
N LYS A 191 -22.21 -16.03 20.79
CA LYS A 191 -21.05 -16.31 19.93
C LYS A 191 -20.60 -15.09 19.14
N ASN A 192 -21.54 -14.28 18.64
CA ASN A 192 -21.26 -13.09 17.83
C ASN A 192 -20.92 -11.84 18.66
N PHE A 193 -21.29 -11.81 19.94
CA PHE A 193 -20.99 -10.68 20.81
C PHE A 193 -19.65 -10.92 21.51
N THR A 194 -18.61 -10.26 21.02
CA THR A 194 -17.24 -10.39 21.54
C THR A 194 -16.73 -9.06 22.07
N ASP A 195 -15.58 -9.06 22.75
CA ASP A 195 -14.92 -7.84 23.22
C ASP A 195 -14.51 -6.88 22.09
N ASP A 196 -14.61 -7.32 20.83
CA ASP A 196 -14.29 -6.52 19.65
C ASP A 196 -15.53 -5.90 19.01
N THR A 197 -16.72 -6.20 19.55
CA THR A 197 -17.98 -5.65 19.07
C THR A 197 -18.03 -4.15 19.30
N SER A 198 -18.11 -3.41 18.20
CA SER A 198 -18.12 -1.96 18.13
C SER A 198 -19.53 -1.37 18.01
N CYS A 199 -20.42 -2.10 17.34
CA CYS A 199 -21.80 -1.73 17.11
C CYS A 199 -22.65 -2.99 17.08
N VAL A 200 -23.84 -2.93 17.67
CA VAL A 200 -24.86 -3.96 17.56
C VAL A 200 -26.12 -3.30 17.05
N ALA A 201 -26.68 -3.84 15.98
CA ALA A 201 -28.05 -3.57 15.57
C ALA A 201 -28.91 -4.79 15.85
N ILE A 202 -30.09 -4.54 16.42
CA ILE A 202 -31.10 -5.55 16.68
C ILE A 202 -32.27 -5.22 15.76
N GLY A 203 -32.68 -6.19 14.96
CA GLY A 203 -33.83 -6.11 14.08
C GLY A 203 -35.06 -6.72 14.74
N ILE A 204 -36.10 -6.96 13.94
CA ILE A 204 -37.27 -7.71 14.38
C ILE A 204 -36.91 -9.19 14.62
N THR A 205 -37.69 -9.87 15.47
CA THR A 205 -37.68 -11.35 15.60
C THR A 205 -36.30 -11.99 15.83
N GLY A 206 -35.52 -11.46 16.77
CA GLY A 206 -34.24 -12.08 17.15
C GLY A 206 -33.11 -11.90 16.13
N VAL A 207 -33.32 -11.07 15.09
CA VAL A 207 -32.26 -10.74 14.12
C VAL A 207 -31.24 -9.80 14.76
N HIS A 208 -29.96 -10.11 14.66
CA HIS A 208 -28.88 -9.24 15.11
C HIS A 208 -27.75 -9.13 14.11
N LEU A 209 -27.06 -7.99 14.14
CA LEU A 209 -25.83 -7.71 13.40
C LEU A 209 -24.82 -7.07 14.35
N CYS A 210 -23.67 -7.72 14.51
CA CYS A 210 -22.52 -7.22 15.24
C CYS A 210 -21.47 -6.72 14.23
N LEU A 211 -21.04 -5.47 14.38
CA LEU A 211 -19.86 -4.93 13.70
C LEU A 211 -18.66 -4.96 14.65
N TYR A 212 -17.47 -5.31 14.16
CA TYR A 212 -16.26 -5.39 14.97
C TYR A 212 -15.25 -4.28 14.66
N ASP A 213 -14.35 -3.99 15.60
CA ASP A 213 -13.29 -2.98 15.46
C ASP A 213 -12.34 -3.21 14.25
N GLY A 214 -12.28 -4.45 13.75
CA GLY A 214 -11.52 -4.80 12.54
C GLY A 214 -12.25 -4.52 11.23
N GLY A 215 -13.49 -4.05 11.28
CA GLY A 215 -14.35 -3.87 10.11
C GLY A 215 -15.04 -5.14 9.62
N SER A 216 -14.81 -6.28 10.27
CA SER A 216 -15.57 -7.50 10.06
C SER A 216 -16.95 -7.38 10.72
N TRP A 217 -17.84 -8.32 10.42
CA TRP A 217 -19.19 -8.39 10.98
C TRP A 217 -19.62 -9.84 11.16
N ALA A 218 -20.62 -10.06 12.03
CA ALA A 218 -21.35 -11.31 12.15
C ALA A 218 -22.82 -11.03 12.40
N TYR A 219 -23.70 -11.93 11.98
CA TYR A 219 -25.14 -11.72 12.02
C TYR A 219 -25.88 -13.04 12.20
N SER A 220 -27.14 -12.97 12.61
CA SER A 220 -28.07 -14.12 12.61
C SER A 220 -28.82 -14.22 11.29
N THR A 221 -29.49 -15.33 11.05
CA THR A 221 -30.44 -15.45 9.92
C THR A 221 -31.51 -14.34 9.97
N GLY A 222 -32.02 -13.95 8.79
CA GLY A 222 -33.10 -12.94 8.68
C GLY A 222 -32.64 -11.48 8.51
N LEU A 223 -31.39 -11.23 8.13
CA LEU A 223 -30.98 -9.88 7.72
C LEU A 223 -31.78 -9.39 6.51
N PRO A 224 -32.10 -8.09 6.41
CA PRO A 224 -32.67 -7.50 5.20
C PRO A 224 -31.81 -7.84 3.97
N ASP A 225 -32.43 -8.32 2.89
CA ASP A 225 -31.74 -8.84 1.70
C ASP A 225 -30.71 -7.87 1.13
N ASN A 226 -31.08 -6.59 1.04
CA ASN A 226 -30.20 -5.55 0.51
C ASN A 226 -29.01 -5.29 1.44
N LEU A 227 -29.21 -5.32 2.76
CA LEU A 227 -28.13 -5.20 3.73
C LEU A 227 -27.22 -6.43 3.70
N HIS A 228 -27.80 -7.63 3.59
CA HIS A 228 -27.05 -8.87 3.45
C HIS A 228 -26.17 -8.86 2.19
N LYS A 229 -26.73 -8.52 1.03
CA LYS A 229 -26.00 -8.38 -0.24
C LYS A 229 -24.91 -7.30 -0.12
N LEU A 230 -25.22 -6.16 0.47
CA LEU A 230 -24.30 -5.06 0.66
C LEU A 230 -23.09 -5.45 1.52
N LEU A 231 -23.26 -6.34 2.49
CA LEU A 231 -22.15 -6.84 3.31
C LEU A 231 -21.36 -7.94 2.57
N HIS A 232 -22.01 -8.92 1.96
CA HIS A 232 -21.34 -10.09 1.34
C HIS A 232 -20.59 -9.78 0.05
N THR A 233 -21.06 -8.80 -0.73
CA THR A 233 -20.46 -8.48 -2.03
C THR A 233 -19.27 -7.51 -1.91
N ARG A 234 -18.87 -7.12 -0.70
CA ARG A 234 -17.77 -6.16 -0.52
C ARG A 234 -16.41 -6.79 -0.75
N ALA A 235 -15.60 -6.13 -1.58
CA ALA A 235 -14.18 -6.41 -1.66
C ALA A 235 -13.44 -5.90 -0.40
N LEU A 236 -12.30 -6.53 -0.06
CA LEU A 236 -11.45 -6.13 1.07
C LEU A 236 -10.95 -4.67 0.97
N SER A 237 -10.87 -4.12 -0.24
CA SER A 237 -10.48 -2.72 -0.49
C SER A 237 -11.60 -1.72 -0.22
N HIS A 238 -12.85 -2.18 -0.08
CA HIS A 238 -13.96 -1.29 0.21
C HIS A 238 -13.92 -0.79 1.66
N PRO A 239 -14.44 0.41 1.93
CA PRO A 239 -14.57 0.96 3.28
C PRO A 239 -15.19 -0.04 4.27
N SER A 240 -14.71 -0.15 5.50
CA SER A 240 -15.36 -1.05 6.47
C SER A 240 -16.65 -0.42 7.01
N PRO A 241 -17.68 -1.21 7.33
CA PRO A 241 -18.83 -0.71 8.07
C PRO A 241 -18.39 -0.25 9.47
N GLU A 242 -18.96 0.86 9.94
CA GLU A 242 -18.61 1.48 11.23
C GLU A 242 -19.83 1.59 12.15
N TYR A 243 -21.01 1.86 11.58
CA TYR A 243 -22.25 1.97 12.32
C TYR A 243 -23.40 1.37 11.52
N VAL A 244 -24.31 0.70 12.21
CA VAL A 244 -25.51 0.14 11.62
C VAL A 244 -26.69 0.28 12.58
N ALA A 245 -27.86 0.58 12.02
CA ALA A 245 -29.14 0.55 12.69
C ALA A 245 -30.12 -0.26 11.84
N MET A 246 -30.92 -1.10 12.47
CA MET A 246 -31.96 -1.87 11.82
C MET A 246 -33.31 -1.49 12.43
N GLY A 247 -34.35 -1.45 11.60
CA GLY A 247 -35.72 -1.18 12.00
C GLY A 247 -36.66 -2.31 11.59
N SER A 248 -37.94 -2.14 11.91
CA SER A 248 -39.01 -2.97 11.35
C SER A 248 -39.10 -2.80 9.82
N LYS A 249 -39.76 -3.76 9.15
CA LYS A 249 -40.10 -3.69 7.72
C LYS A 249 -38.86 -3.51 6.82
N GLU A 250 -37.81 -4.31 7.08
CA GLU A 250 -36.54 -4.34 6.33
C GLU A 250 -35.76 -3.01 6.27
N ARG A 251 -36.09 -2.04 7.13
CA ARG A 251 -35.38 -0.77 7.19
C ARG A 251 -34.01 -0.94 7.80
N TYR A 252 -33.05 -0.23 7.23
CA TYR A 252 -31.72 -0.15 7.81
C TYR A 252 -31.04 1.15 7.43
N TYR A 253 -30.03 1.49 8.20
CA TYR A 253 -29.05 2.51 7.87
C TYR A 253 -27.68 1.95 8.21
N ILE A 254 -26.73 2.06 7.29
CA ILE A 254 -25.34 1.66 7.50
C ILE A 254 -24.41 2.79 7.08
N ARG A 255 -23.45 3.10 7.95
CA ARG A 255 -22.38 4.09 7.71
C ARG A 255 -21.04 3.37 7.66
N PHE A 256 -20.21 3.77 6.72
CA PHE A 256 -18.87 3.24 6.51
C PHE A 256 -17.81 4.19 7.08
N ASN A 257 -16.61 3.66 7.32
CA ASN A 257 -15.47 4.39 7.90
C ASN A 257 -14.96 5.57 7.05
N ASN A 258 -15.41 5.71 5.80
CA ASN A 258 -15.12 6.84 4.93
C ASN A 258 -16.21 7.91 4.95
N GLY A 259 -17.19 7.80 5.85
CA GLY A 259 -18.32 8.72 5.99
C GLY A 259 -19.47 8.48 5.00
N LYS A 260 -19.33 7.60 4.01
CA LYS A 260 -20.45 7.24 3.13
C LYS A 260 -21.48 6.39 3.89
N SER A 261 -22.73 6.46 3.46
CA SER A 261 -23.81 5.66 4.02
C SER A 261 -24.76 5.14 2.96
N GLU A 262 -25.43 4.03 3.29
CA GLU A 262 -26.51 3.43 2.52
C GLU A 262 -27.68 3.13 3.46
N TRP A 263 -28.91 3.19 2.95
CA TRP A 263 -30.10 3.03 3.78
C TRP A 263 -31.32 2.58 2.99
N VAL A 264 -32.29 2.00 3.71
CA VAL A 264 -33.65 1.76 3.26
C VAL A 264 -34.59 2.29 4.33
N GLY A 265 -35.51 3.18 3.94
CA GLY A 265 -36.41 3.87 4.87
C GLY A 265 -37.48 4.70 4.17
N PRO A 266 -38.25 5.49 4.93
CA PRO A 266 -39.34 6.30 4.38
C PRO A 266 -38.83 7.41 3.46
N SER A 267 -39.65 7.84 2.51
CA SER A 267 -39.30 8.88 1.54
C SER A 267 -38.85 10.19 2.21
N ALA A 268 -39.43 10.53 3.37
CA ALA A 268 -39.02 11.69 4.15
C ALA A 268 -37.58 11.58 4.67
N LEU A 269 -37.16 10.40 5.14
CA LEU A 269 -35.79 10.13 5.56
C LEU A 269 -34.82 10.21 4.37
N ASP A 270 -35.22 9.65 3.22
CA ASP A 270 -34.40 9.71 2.01
C ASP A 270 -34.14 11.16 1.55
N LYS A 271 -35.20 11.98 1.52
CA LYS A 271 -35.08 13.42 1.24
C LYS A 271 -34.19 14.13 2.25
N LEU A 272 -34.33 13.79 3.53
CA LEU A 272 -33.51 14.34 4.61
C LEU A 272 -32.02 14.03 4.38
N LEU A 273 -31.66 12.75 4.26
CA LEU A 273 -30.26 12.31 4.17
C LEU A 273 -29.58 12.68 2.84
N LYS A 274 -30.34 12.92 1.77
CA LYS A 274 -29.80 13.44 0.50
C LYS A 274 -29.58 14.95 0.53
N ARG A 275 -30.45 15.70 1.19
CA ARG A 275 -30.36 17.17 1.29
C ARG A 275 -29.29 17.59 2.30
N ASP A 276 -29.17 16.84 3.38
CA ASP A 276 -28.31 17.18 4.51
C ASP A 276 -26.96 16.47 4.39
N SER A 277 -25.88 17.24 4.23
CA SER A 277 -24.52 16.68 4.12
C SER A 277 -23.89 16.34 5.46
N ARG A 278 -24.59 16.59 6.58
CA ARG A 278 -24.06 16.30 7.91
C ARG A 278 -23.95 14.80 8.14
N THR A 279 -22.89 14.42 8.85
CA THR A 279 -22.69 13.03 9.24
C THR A 279 -23.71 12.61 10.28
N VAL A 280 -24.48 11.56 9.99
CA VAL A 280 -25.38 10.93 10.96
C VAL A 280 -24.55 10.25 12.03
N LYS A 281 -24.83 10.59 13.29
CA LYS A 281 -24.22 10.00 14.47
C LYS A 281 -24.99 8.78 14.97
N SER A 282 -26.31 8.88 14.98
CA SER A 282 -27.22 7.81 15.39
C SER A 282 -28.52 7.95 14.63
N ILE A 283 -29.12 6.83 14.28
CA ILE A 283 -30.48 6.78 13.76
C ILE A 283 -31.25 5.66 14.45
N ALA A 284 -32.52 5.90 14.71
CA ALA A 284 -33.44 4.90 15.22
C ALA A 284 -34.69 4.88 14.36
N PHE A 285 -35.27 3.69 14.21
CA PHE A 285 -36.50 3.46 13.47
C PHE A 285 -37.60 3.10 14.47
N GLY A 286 -38.75 3.78 14.39
CA GLY A 286 -39.91 3.51 15.24
C GLY A 286 -40.70 2.29 14.77
N GLU A 287 -41.90 2.11 15.31
CA GLU A 287 -42.80 1.01 14.94
C GLU A 287 -43.22 1.11 13.47
N ASP A 288 -43.74 2.28 13.07
CA ASP A 288 -44.20 2.52 11.73
C ASP A 288 -43.07 2.78 10.74
N PHE A 289 -43.34 2.51 9.46
CA PHE A 289 -42.35 2.67 8.40
C PHE A 289 -41.89 4.12 8.26
N SER A 290 -42.81 5.06 8.50
CA SER A 290 -42.58 6.51 8.52
C SER A 290 -41.73 6.99 9.68
N ASP A 291 -41.59 6.19 10.72
CA ASP A 291 -41.11 6.65 12.01
C ASP A 291 -39.60 6.52 12.09
N TYR A 292 -38.93 7.65 12.30
CA TYR A 292 -37.49 7.69 12.43
C TYR A 292 -37.04 8.84 13.32
N PHE A 293 -35.86 8.69 13.91
CA PHE A 293 -35.17 9.73 14.63
C PHE A 293 -33.69 9.73 14.25
N VAL A 294 -33.20 10.82 13.67
CA VAL A 294 -31.81 11.02 13.26
C VAL A 294 -31.14 12.03 14.19
N VAL A 295 -29.98 11.68 14.72
CA VAL A 295 -29.06 12.58 15.43
C VAL A 295 -27.80 12.74 14.59
N PHE A 296 -27.37 13.97 14.35
CA PHE A 296 -26.16 14.31 13.60
C PHE A 296 -24.95 14.49 14.53
N GLU A 297 -23.74 14.52 13.97
CA GLU A 297 -22.50 14.65 14.77
C GLU A 297 -22.39 16.01 15.50
N ASP A 298 -23.00 17.07 14.95
CA ASP A 298 -23.13 18.39 15.59
C ASP A 298 -24.10 18.37 16.80
N GLY A 299 -24.89 17.30 16.94
CA GLY A 299 -25.89 17.10 17.97
C GLY A 299 -27.28 17.68 17.62
N GLU A 300 -27.45 18.24 16.42
CA GLU A 300 -28.78 18.50 15.89
C GLU A 300 -29.49 17.18 15.58
N TYR A 301 -30.82 17.25 15.46
CA TYR A 301 -31.65 16.08 15.21
C TYR A 301 -32.85 16.41 14.33
N GLN A 302 -33.37 15.40 13.66
CA GLN A 302 -34.64 15.46 12.92
C GLN A 302 -35.38 14.14 13.09
N TYR A 303 -36.70 14.19 13.14
CA TYR A 303 -37.53 13.00 13.32
C TYR A 303 -38.87 13.14 12.59
N ALA A 304 -39.51 12.00 12.35
CA ALA A 304 -40.92 11.90 11.97
C ALA A 304 -41.51 10.72 12.75
N GLY A 305 -42.76 10.84 13.23
CA GLY A 305 -43.43 9.78 13.99
C GLY A 305 -42.68 9.40 15.28
N CYS A 306 -42.58 10.35 16.21
CA CYS A 306 -41.90 10.12 17.49
C CYS A 306 -42.86 9.49 18.50
N PRO A 307 -42.44 8.47 19.28
CA PRO A 307 -43.25 7.96 20.38
C PRO A 307 -43.62 9.08 21.36
N GLY A 308 -44.84 9.03 21.88
CA GLY A 308 -45.35 10.04 22.80
C GLY A 308 -44.44 10.23 24.03
N GLY A 309 -44.16 11.48 24.37
CA GLY A 309 -43.34 11.84 25.52
C GLY A 309 -41.86 12.03 25.20
N LEU A 310 -41.33 11.42 24.13
CA LEU A 310 -39.96 11.71 23.68
C LEU A 310 -39.87 13.13 23.11
N ASP A 311 -40.87 13.56 22.34
CA ASP A 311 -41.04 14.93 21.86
C ASP A 311 -41.04 15.95 23.01
N ASN A 312 -41.89 15.73 24.02
CA ASN A 312 -41.97 16.59 25.21
C ASN A 312 -40.62 16.66 25.95
N LYS A 313 -39.91 15.53 26.06
CA LYS A 313 -38.60 15.47 26.72
C LYS A 313 -37.52 16.19 25.96
N ILE A 314 -37.57 16.15 24.63
CA ILE A 314 -36.64 16.87 23.76
C ILE A 314 -36.90 18.38 23.84
N GLU A 315 -38.16 18.80 23.73
CA GLU A 315 -38.56 20.21 23.83
C GLU A 315 -38.21 20.81 25.19
N ALA A 316 -38.47 20.07 26.28
CA ALA A 316 -38.16 20.51 27.64
C ALA A 316 -36.66 20.73 27.90
N ARG A 317 -35.76 20.10 27.14
CA ARG A 317 -34.31 20.23 27.35
C ARG A 317 -33.75 21.57 26.89
N GLN A 318 -34.42 22.28 25.97
CA GLN A 318 -34.01 23.57 25.36
C GLN A 318 -32.59 23.63 24.74
N CYS A 319 -31.76 22.60 24.89
CA CYS A 319 -30.40 22.51 24.38
C CYS A 319 -30.36 21.72 23.07
N ARG A 320 -30.51 22.41 21.93
CA ARG A 320 -30.16 21.81 20.63
C ARG A 320 -28.65 21.55 20.61
N GLY A 321 -28.23 20.33 20.26
CA GLY A 321 -26.80 19.98 20.20
C GLY A 321 -26.28 19.08 21.32
N ASP A 322 -27.07 18.79 22.37
CA ASP A 322 -26.64 17.91 23.47
C ASP A 322 -26.89 16.43 23.18
N GLN A 323 -27.67 16.09 22.15
CA GLN A 323 -28.06 14.73 21.85
C GLN A 323 -26.88 13.90 21.32
N LYS A 324 -26.71 12.68 21.86
CA LYS A 324 -25.65 11.75 21.43
C LYS A 324 -26.19 10.50 20.76
N LYS A 325 -27.23 9.89 21.33
CA LYS A 325 -27.77 8.62 20.86
C LYS A 325 -29.27 8.56 21.14
N VAL A 326 -29.99 7.93 20.23
CA VAL A 326 -31.41 7.63 20.36
C VAL A 326 -31.63 6.18 19.95
N THR A 327 -32.55 5.50 20.62
CA THR A 327 -33.10 4.21 20.19
C THR A 327 -34.61 4.23 20.40
N LEU A 328 -35.34 3.69 19.43
CA LEU A 328 -36.80 3.53 19.48
C LEU A 328 -37.10 2.04 19.51
N GLY A 329 -38.07 1.66 20.33
CA GLY A 329 -38.62 0.32 20.46
C GLY A 329 -39.93 0.18 19.68
N PRO A 330 -40.34 -1.06 19.37
CA PRO A 330 -41.52 -1.33 18.57
C PRO A 330 -42.85 -1.05 19.30
N ASN A 331 -42.88 -0.88 20.62
CA ASN A 331 -44.10 -0.57 21.37
C ASN A 331 -44.06 0.85 21.96
N GLY A 332 -43.38 1.77 21.26
CA GLY A 332 -43.22 3.15 21.69
C GLY A 332 -42.20 3.35 22.82
N GLU A 333 -41.42 2.33 23.18
CA GLU A 333 -40.30 2.51 24.10
C GLU A 333 -39.24 3.40 23.46
N TRP A 334 -38.54 4.18 24.25
CA TRP A 334 -37.44 4.98 23.73
C TRP A 334 -36.36 5.16 24.79
N PHE A 335 -35.14 5.37 24.30
CA PHE A 335 -34.01 5.76 25.11
C PHE A 335 -33.26 6.88 24.41
N LEU A 336 -32.98 7.94 25.17
CA LEU A 336 -32.25 9.11 24.71
C LEU A 336 -31.03 9.29 25.60
N TRP A 337 -29.87 9.50 25.00
CA TRP A 337 -28.63 9.78 25.72
C TRP A 337 -28.06 11.12 25.30
N ALA A 338 -27.91 12.03 26.26
CA ALA A 338 -27.32 13.35 26.04
C ALA A 338 -25.90 13.50 26.59
N LYS A 339 -25.20 14.55 26.16
CA LYS A 339 -23.83 14.90 26.55
C LYS A 339 -23.65 15.04 28.06
N ASN A 340 -24.65 15.59 28.75
CA ASN A 340 -24.62 15.81 30.21
C ASN A 340 -24.82 14.53 31.03
N GLY A 341 -24.92 13.35 30.40
CA GLY A 341 -25.12 12.08 31.09
C GLY A 341 -26.54 11.86 31.61
N LYS A 342 -27.45 12.83 31.45
CA LYS A 342 -28.86 12.64 31.76
C LYS A 342 -29.48 11.83 30.61
N SER A 343 -30.04 10.67 30.92
CA SER A 343 -30.93 9.92 30.03
C SER A 343 -32.31 10.57 30.07
#